data_AF-A0A3N5PL62-F1
#
_entry.id   AF-A0A3N5PL62-F1
#
_cell.length_a   1.000
_cell.length_b   1.000
_cell.length_c   1.000
_cell.angle_alpha   90.00
_cell.angle_beta   90.00
_cell.angle_gamma   90.00
#
_symmetry.space_group_name_H-M   'P 1'
#
loop_
_entity.id
_entity.type
_entity.pdbx_description
1 polymer ?
#
loop_
_entity_poly.entity_id
_entity_poly.type
_entity_poly.pdbx_seq_one_letter_code
_entity_poly.pdbx_strand_id
1 'polypeptide(L)'
;MFQMVGLGEQAGSGVPKIYRSWNSQHWKLPKLEERSESNQTVLAMEMASLIPTDAVEALRLEMGEEFDKLDKVERLAVVTAWTERCVTHRRLMELTEDHPHDLTLKLHALVGRGVLDSEGPGRSTFYFLPGRHPIKDTELDISAPPERGALNSVHNTNSVHKTAKSVHNTNTTRVDIERNNQQELQLNSIAALISTQKRTDPKMMRKIIVTLCHIKELSIHELGRLLKRSEETLRTHYVSPMCIEGLLERKYHNIINHPNQKYRAAKKSPAIPAE
;
A
#
# COMPACT_ATOMS: atom_id res chain seq x y z
N MET A 1 14.26 -42.42 11.06
CA MET A 1 12.87 -42.92 11.23
C MET A 1 11.97 -42.48 10.07
N PHE A 2 11.65 -41.19 9.88
CA PHE A 2 10.75 -40.73 8.79
C PHE A 2 11.20 -41.09 7.37
N GLN A 3 12.51 -41.06 7.09
CA GLN A 3 13.07 -41.48 5.80
C GLN A 3 12.90 -42.98 5.51
N MET A 4 12.92 -43.82 6.55
CA MET A 4 12.78 -45.28 6.41
C MET A 4 11.35 -45.71 6.11
N VAL A 5 10.36 -44.88 6.46
CA VAL A 5 8.94 -45.10 6.16
C VAL A 5 8.46 -44.30 4.95
N GLY A 6 9.38 -43.69 4.19
CA GLY A 6 9.08 -42.94 2.96
C GLY A 6 8.37 -41.60 3.16
N LEU A 7 8.20 -41.14 4.41
CA LEU A 7 7.53 -39.87 4.74
C LEU A 7 8.50 -38.69 4.85
N GLY A 8 9.80 -38.93 4.77
CA GLY A 8 10.84 -37.91 4.86
C GLY A 8 11.88 -38.06 3.77
N GLU A 9 12.33 -36.93 3.24
CA GLU A 9 13.48 -36.87 2.34
C GLU A 9 14.78 -36.71 3.14
N GLN A 10 15.91 -36.64 2.43
CA GLN A 10 17.21 -36.36 3.03
C GLN A 10 17.19 -35.01 3.75
N ALA A 11 17.84 -34.95 4.92
CA ALA A 11 17.93 -33.72 5.70
C ALA A 11 18.46 -32.57 4.83
N GLY A 12 17.76 -31.43 4.84
CA GLY A 12 18.10 -30.26 4.05
C GLY A 12 17.42 -30.13 2.68
N SER A 13 16.73 -31.15 2.16
CA SER A 13 16.04 -31.05 0.85
C SER A 13 14.62 -30.48 0.92
N GLY A 14 13.94 -30.63 2.07
CA GLY A 14 12.53 -30.29 2.22
C GLY A 14 12.23 -28.80 1.99
N VAL A 15 12.94 -27.91 2.68
CA VAL A 15 12.71 -26.45 2.56
C VAL A 15 12.97 -25.97 1.12
N PRO A 16 14.11 -26.26 0.46
CA PRO A 16 14.29 -25.92 -0.95
C PRO A 16 13.19 -26.44 -1.86
N LYS A 17 12.66 -27.65 -1.63
CA LYS A 17 11.58 -28.23 -2.44
C LYS A 17 10.26 -27.49 -2.25
N ILE A 18 9.94 -27.06 -1.02
CA ILE A 18 8.76 -26.22 -0.74
C ILE A 18 8.86 -24.92 -1.54
N TYR A 19 9.99 -24.22 -1.47
CA TYR A 19 10.20 -22.96 -2.19
C TYR A 19 10.11 -23.15 -3.71
N ARG A 20 10.72 -24.22 -4.25
CA ARG A 20 10.62 -24.57 -5.69
C ARG A 20 9.17 -24.83 -6.12
N SER A 21 8.41 -25.59 -5.32
CA SER A 21 7.00 -25.89 -5.60
C SER A 21 6.15 -24.62 -5.62
N TRP A 22 6.31 -23.75 -4.61
CA TRP A 22 5.61 -22.47 -4.55
C TRP A 22 5.92 -21.56 -5.74
N ASN A 23 7.21 -21.45 -6.10
CA ASN A 23 7.64 -20.66 -7.25
C ASN A 23 7.11 -21.20 -8.59
N SER A 24 6.99 -22.53 -8.74
CA SER A 24 6.44 -23.16 -9.94
C SER A 24 4.96 -22.86 -10.17
N GLN A 25 4.20 -22.65 -9.09
CA GLN A 25 2.81 -22.24 -9.13
C GLN A 25 2.63 -20.71 -9.13
N HIS A 26 3.74 -19.97 -9.24
CA HIS A 26 3.76 -18.51 -9.10
C HIS A 26 3.08 -18.02 -7.81
N TRP A 27 3.13 -18.80 -6.74
CA TRP A 27 2.58 -18.42 -5.45
C TRP A 27 3.56 -17.56 -4.65
N LYS A 28 3.01 -16.70 -3.80
CA LYS A 28 3.78 -15.90 -2.84
C LYS A 28 4.72 -16.79 -2.03
N LEU A 29 6.01 -16.47 -2.04
CA LEU A 29 7.03 -17.30 -1.41
C LEU A 29 6.75 -17.54 0.08
N PRO A 30 7.04 -18.75 0.60
CA PRO A 30 6.95 -19.04 2.03
C PRO A 30 7.79 -18.06 2.85
N LYS A 31 7.27 -17.65 4.01
CA LYS A 31 8.00 -16.81 4.97
C LYS A 31 8.43 -17.66 6.15
N LEU A 32 9.74 -17.72 6.38
CA LEU A 32 10.33 -18.34 7.56
C LEU A 32 10.64 -17.26 8.59
N GLU A 33 10.00 -17.31 9.74
CA GLU A 33 10.18 -16.37 10.84
C GLU A 33 10.54 -17.13 12.12
N GLU A 34 11.51 -16.61 12.87
CA GLU A 34 11.85 -17.10 14.20
C GLU A 34 11.34 -16.11 15.25
N ARG A 35 10.50 -16.60 16.18
CA ARG A 35 9.89 -15.81 17.25
C ARG A 35 10.57 -16.15 18.56
N SER A 36 11.53 -15.33 18.95
CA SER A 36 12.34 -15.49 20.17
C SER A 36 11.49 -15.44 21.44
N GLU A 37 10.50 -14.55 21.52
CA GLU A 37 9.63 -14.40 22.70
C GLU A 37 8.82 -15.67 23.03
N SER A 38 8.41 -16.42 22.00
CA SER A 38 7.60 -17.63 22.14
C SER A 38 8.39 -18.92 21.88
N ASN A 39 9.69 -18.83 21.59
CA ASN A 39 10.55 -19.95 21.14
C ASN A 39 9.90 -20.77 20.00
N GLN A 40 9.38 -20.09 18.97
CA GLN A 40 8.72 -20.73 17.83
C GLN A 40 9.42 -20.42 16.50
N THR A 41 9.57 -21.43 15.65
CA THR A 41 9.91 -21.26 14.24
C THR A 41 8.64 -21.44 13.42
N VAL A 42 8.25 -20.40 12.68
CA VAL A 42 7.02 -20.38 11.89
C VAL A 42 7.37 -20.32 10.41
N LEU A 43 6.92 -21.33 9.65
CA LEU A 43 6.92 -21.31 8.19
C LEU A 43 5.50 -20.99 7.71
N ALA A 44 5.27 -19.75 7.30
CA ALA A 44 3.99 -19.30 6.76
C ALA A 44 3.95 -19.50 5.24
N MET A 45 2.97 -20.27 4.76
CA MET A 45 2.82 -20.62 3.35
C MET A 45 1.46 -20.14 2.85
N GLU A 46 1.45 -19.15 1.97
CA GLU A 46 0.23 -18.60 1.37
C GLU A 46 0.08 -19.13 -0.06
N MET A 47 -1.10 -19.63 -0.43
CA MET A 47 -1.42 -20.05 -1.81
C MET A 47 -2.00 -18.88 -2.62
N ALA A 48 -1.38 -17.71 -2.50
CA ALA A 48 -1.79 -16.52 -3.22
C ALA A 48 -1.02 -16.44 -4.54
N SER A 49 -1.73 -16.58 -5.68
CA SER A 49 -1.11 -16.42 -7.00
C SER A 49 -0.62 -14.98 -7.19
N LEU A 50 0.66 -14.85 -7.53
CA LEU A 50 1.30 -13.58 -7.91
C LEU A 50 1.00 -13.22 -9.36
N ILE A 51 0.53 -14.17 -10.16
CA ILE A 51 0.17 -14.00 -11.57
C ILE A 51 -1.23 -14.59 -11.79
N PRO A 52 -2.30 -13.82 -11.52
CA PRO A 52 -3.66 -14.25 -11.79
C PRO A 52 -3.88 -14.48 -13.29
N THR A 53 -4.55 -15.58 -13.66
CA THR A 53 -4.74 -15.95 -15.07
C THR A 53 -5.62 -14.95 -15.83
N ASP A 54 -6.64 -14.40 -15.17
CA ASP A 54 -7.49 -13.32 -15.65
C ASP A 54 -6.68 -12.04 -15.97
N ALA A 55 -5.74 -11.68 -15.09
CA ALA A 55 -4.85 -10.54 -15.32
C ALA A 55 -3.95 -10.76 -16.54
N VAL A 56 -3.40 -11.97 -16.72
CA VAL A 56 -2.58 -12.33 -17.88
C VAL A 56 -3.39 -12.30 -19.17
N GLU A 57 -4.61 -12.86 -19.16
CA GLU A 57 -5.50 -12.86 -20.33
C GLU A 57 -5.89 -11.44 -20.73
N ALA A 58 -6.24 -10.58 -19.76
CA ALA A 58 -6.54 -9.18 -20.01
C ALA A 58 -5.32 -8.43 -20.58
N LEU A 59 -4.13 -8.63 -20.00
CA LEU A 59 -2.90 -7.98 -20.48
C LEU A 59 -2.49 -8.46 -21.87
N ARG A 60 -2.68 -9.74 -22.19
CA ARG A 60 -2.46 -10.26 -23.56
C ARG A 60 -3.43 -9.65 -24.56
N LEU A 61 -4.68 -9.40 -24.17
CA LEU A 61 -5.65 -8.73 -25.04
C LEU A 61 -5.29 -7.26 -25.27
N GLU A 62 -4.80 -6.57 -24.24
CA GLU A 62 -4.46 -5.14 -24.31
C GLU A 62 -3.11 -4.87 -24.99
N MET A 63 -2.09 -5.69 -24.72
CA MET A 63 -0.71 -5.48 -25.17
C MET A 63 -0.27 -6.39 -26.32
N GLY A 64 -1.01 -7.49 -26.58
CA GLY A 64 -0.68 -8.44 -27.63
C GLY A 64 0.70 -9.11 -27.46
N GLU A 65 1.42 -9.27 -28.56
CA GLU A 65 2.71 -9.96 -28.61
C GLU A 65 3.82 -9.29 -27.79
N GLU A 66 3.69 -7.99 -27.48
CA GLU A 66 4.68 -7.30 -26.65
C GLU A 66 4.71 -7.86 -25.22
N PHE A 67 3.59 -8.36 -24.71
CA PHE A 67 3.54 -8.99 -23.40
C PHE A 67 4.29 -10.34 -23.38
N ASP A 68 4.19 -11.12 -24.44
CA ASP A 68 4.84 -12.44 -24.51
C ASP A 68 6.37 -12.33 -24.67
N LYS A 69 6.87 -11.19 -25.16
CA LYS A 69 8.31 -10.87 -25.22
C LYS A 69 8.92 -10.49 -23.88
N LEU A 70 8.11 -10.11 -22.89
CA LEU A 70 8.58 -9.74 -21.56
C LEU A 70 9.13 -10.96 -20.82
N ASP A 71 10.19 -10.76 -20.04
CA ASP A 71 10.71 -11.83 -19.19
C ASP A 71 9.82 -12.10 -17.96
N LYS A 72 10.21 -13.08 -17.12
CA LYS A 72 9.41 -13.49 -15.95
C LYS A 72 9.15 -12.34 -14.97
N VAL A 73 10.16 -11.50 -14.72
CA VAL A 73 10.09 -10.40 -13.74
C VAL A 73 9.36 -9.21 -14.33
N GLU A 74 9.58 -8.94 -15.61
CA GLU A 74 8.89 -7.92 -16.36
C GLU A 74 7.39 -8.20 -16.43
N ARG A 75 7.00 -9.44 -16.76
CA ARG A 75 5.59 -9.86 -16.70
C ARG A 75 5.02 -9.70 -15.31
N LEU A 76 5.76 -10.10 -14.27
CA LEU A 76 5.32 -9.93 -12.89
C LEU A 76 5.12 -8.45 -12.53
N ALA A 77 6.00 -7.56 -12.96
CA ALA A 77 5.86 -6.12 -12.74
C ALA A 77 4.59 -5.56 -13.41
N VAL A 78 4.35 -5.93 -14.68
CA VAL A 78 3.17 -5.50 -15.43
C VAL A 78 1.89 -6.07 -14.83
N VAL A 79 1.86 -7.35 -14.49
CA VAL A 79 0.71 -8.00 -13.83
C VAL A 79 0.44 -7.38 -12.46
N THR A 80 1.48 -7.08 -11.69
CA THR A 80 1.33 -6.39 -10.40
C THR A 80 0.79 -4.97 -10.60
N ALA A 81 1.29 -4.23 -11.58
CA ALA A 81 0.78 -2.90 -11.90
C ALA A 81 -0.68 -2.91 -12.37
N TRP A 82 -1.10 -3.97 -13.08
CA TRP A 82 -2.49 -4.16 -13.49
C TRP A 82 -3.40 -4.49 -12.30
N THR A 83 -3.00 -5.45 -11.48
CA THR A 83 -3.80 -5.95 -10.34
C THR A 83 -3.86 -4.96 -9.17
N GLU A 84 -2.73 -4.33 -8.83
CA GLU A 84 -2.60 -3.43 -7.69
C GLU A 84 -2.66 -1.95 -8.08
N ARG A 85 -2.95 -1.64 -9.36
CA ARG A 85 -2.91 -0.31 -10.00
C ARG A 85 -1.54 0.37 -10.05
N CYS A 86 -0.57 -0.10 -9.28
CA CYS A 86 0.82 0.29 -9.39
C CYS A 86 1.74 -0.76 -8.80
N VAL A 87 3.02 -0.69 -9.15
CA VAL A 87 4.07 -1.51 -8.60
C VAL A 87 5.20 -0.60 -8.11
N THR A 88 5.83 -0.98 -6.99
CA THR A 88 7.03 -0.29 -6.47
C THR A 88 8.21 -1.24 -6.49
N HIS A 89 9.43 -0.69 -6.45
CA HIS A 89 10.64 -1.50 -6.32
C HIS A 89 10.59 -2.42 -5.08
N ARG A 90 10.15 -1.88 -3.93
CA ARG A 90 9.92 -2.66 -2.70
C ARG A 90 8.89 -3.77 -2.91
N ARG A 91 7.80 -3.49 -3.61
CA ARG A 91 6.77 -4.50 -3.90
C ARG A 91 7.33 -5.63 -4.75
N LEU A 92 8.12 -5.34 -5.78
CA LEU A 92 8.77 -6.38 -6.59
C LEU A 92 9.76 -7.22 -5.78
N MET A 93 10.55 -6.61 -4.90
CA MET A 93 11.44 -7.37 -4.00
C MET A 93 10.69 -8.34 -3.07
N GLU A 94 9.43 -8.08 -2.73
CA GLU A 94 8.61 -9.02 -1.96
C GLU A 94 8.09 -10.19 -2.81
N LEU A 95 8.04 -10.01 -4.13
CA LEU A 95 7.46 -10.95 -5.08
C LEU A 95 8.51 -11.77 -5.83
N THR A 96 9.79 -11.37 -5.78
CA THR A 96 10.91 -12.00 -6.49
C THR A 96 12.13 -12.20 -5.61
N GLU A 97 12.98 -13.16 -5.94
CA GLU A 97 14.31 -13.34 -5.32
C GLU A 97 15.44 -12.64 -6.11
N ASP A 98 15.09 -11.92 -7.17
CA ASP A 98 16.05 -11.23 -8.03
C ASP A 98 16.78 -10.10 -7.30
N HIS A 99 18.01 -9.82 -7.72
CA HIS A 99 18.85 -8.83 -7.07
C HIS A 99 18.25 -7.42 -7.21
N PRO A 100 18.24 -6.58 -6.16
CA PRO A 100 17.64 -5.25 -6.19
C PRO A 100 18.09 -4.34 -7.34
N HIS A 101 19.35 -4.48 -7.76
CA HIS A 101 19.91 -3.75 -8.90
C HIS A 101 19.26 -4.16 -10.22
N ASP A 102 19.08 -5.46 -10.44
CA ASP A 102 18.50 -6.01 -11.68
C ASP A 102 17.03 -5.61 -11.81
N LEU A 103 16.29 -5.60 -10.69
CA LEU A 103 14.92 -5.09 -10.64
C LEU A 103 14.86 -3.62 -11.08
N THR A 104 15.83 -2.80 -10.65
CA THR A 104 15.90 -1.38 -11.02
C THR A 104 16.12 -1.23 -12.53
N LEU A 105 17.05 -2.02 -13.10
CA LEU A 105 17.31 -2.01 -14.55
C LEU A 105 16.09 -2.46 -15.36
N LYS A 106 15.39 -3.51 -14.92
CA LYS A 106 14.17 -4.01 -15.59
C LYS A 106 13.04 -2.99 -15.54
N LEU A 107 12.81 -2.35 -14.39
CA LEU A 107 11.83 -1.28 -14.27
C LEU A 107 12.15 -0.10 -15.21
N HIS A 108 13.41 0.32 -15.27
CA HIS A 108 13.84 1.35 -16.22
C HIS A 108 13.67 0.92 -17.67
N ALA A 109 13.95 -0.34 -18.01
CA ALA A 109 13.75 -0.87 -19.36
C ALA A 109 12.27 -0.92 -19.75
N LEU A 110 11.38 -1.28 -18.83
CA LEU A 110 9.93 -1.23 -19.04
C LEU A 110 9.44 0.19 -19.30
N VAL A 111 9.96 1.17 -18.54
CA VAL A 111 9.65 2.59 -18.76
C VAL A 111 10.22 3.09 -20.08
N GLY A 112 11.46 2.73 -20.40
CA GLY A 112 12.09 3.11 -21.67
C GLY A 112 11.39 2.56 -22.91
N ARG A 113 10.72 1.40 -22.79
CA ARG A 113 9.88 0.82 -23.85
C ARG A 113 8.43 1.35 -23.86
N GLY A 114 8.06 2.21 -22.91
CA GLY A 114 6.68 2.73 -22.79
C GLY A 114 5.67 1.69 -22.29
N VAL A 115 6.13 0.60 -21.68
CA VAL A 115 5.26 -0.43 -21.09
C VAL A 115 4.71 0.01 -19.73
N LEU A 116 5.50 0.78 -18.98
CA LEU A 116 5.12 1.39 -17.71
C LEU A 116 5.47 2.87 -17.72
N ASP A 117 4.68 3.66 -17.01
CA ASP A 117 5.04 5.01 -16.60
C ASP A 117 5.59 5.00 -15.17
N SER A 118 6.37 6.01 -14.80
CA SER A 118 6.91 6.17 -13.45
C SER A 118 6.64 7.55 -12.88
N GLU A 119 6.27 7.63 -11.59
CA GLU A 119 6.11 8.89 -10.87
C GLU A 119 6.65 8.79 -9.44
N GLY A 120 7.09 9.92 -8.89
CA GLY A 120 7.57 10.05 -7.52
C GLY A 120 9.11 9.97 -7.38
N PRO A 121 9.70 10.66 -6.39
CA PRO A 121 11.15 10.71 -6.21
C PRO A 121 11.71 9.50 -5.44
N GLY A 122 12.80 8.93 -5.95
CA GLY A 122 13.68 7.97 -5.25
C GLY A 122 12.93 6.79 -4.62
N ARG A 123 12.94 6.71 -3.28
CA ARG A 123 12.27 5.62 -2.53
C ARG A 123 10.75 5.62 -2.62
N SER A 124 10.16 6.71 -3.12
CA SER A 124 8.72 6.84 -3.32
C SER A 124 8.29 6.70 -4.79
N THR A 125 9.21 6.29 -5.66
CA THR A 125 8.89 6.01 -7.05
C THR A 125 7.96 4.80 -7.15
N PHE A 126 6.86 4.97 -7.86
CA PHE A 126 5.94 3.93 -8.23
C PHE A 126 5.76 3.92 -9.74
N TYR A 127 5.42 2.74 -10.26
CA TYR A 127 5.27 2.47 -11.68
C TYR A 127 3.86 2.00 -11.95
N PHE A 128 3.28 2.40 -13.06
CA PHE A 128 1.89 2.10 -13.40
C PHE A 128 1.72 1.93 -14.91
N LEU A 129 0.63 1.33 -15.34
CA LEU A 129 0.34 1.17 -16.76
C LEU A 129 -0.01 2.53 -17.37
N PRO A 130 0.45 2.84 -18.60
CA PRO A 130 0.10 4.09 -19.28
C PRO A 130 -1.41 4.31 -19.32
N GLY A 131 -1.83 5.53 -18.98
CA GLY A 131 -3.25 5.90 -18.89
C GLY A 131 -4.01 5.32 -17.70
N ARG A 132 -3.33 4.59 -16.78
CA ARG A 132 -3.91 4.06 -15.54
C ARG A 132 -3.25 4.65 -14.30
N HIS A 133 -3.27 5.97 -14.17
CA HIS A 133 -2.55 6.63 -13.10
C HIS A 133 -3.25 6.41 -11.75
N PRO A 134 -2.60 5.79 -10.74
CA PRO A 134 -3.29 5.32 -9.53
C PRO A 134 -3.91 6.45 -8.69
N ILE A 135 -3.33 7.66 -8.72
CA ILE A 135 -3.86 8.84 -8.02
C ILE A 135 -4.95 9.54 -8.85
N LYS A 136 -4.68 9.87 -10.12
CA LYS A 136 -5.56 10.67 -10.99
C LYS A 136 -6.82 9.92 -11.43
N ASP A 137 -6.73 8.61 -11.65
CA ASP A 137 -7.88 7.80 -12.05
C ASP A 137 -8.90 7.64 -10.93
N THR A 138 -8.48 7.80 -9.67
CA THR A 138 -9.39 7.70 -8.52
C THR A 138 -10.46 8.81 -8.54
N GLU A 139 -10.26 9.89 -9.32
CA GLU A 139 -11.25 10.96 -9.50
C GLU A 139 -12.22 10.74 -10.68
N LEU A 140 -11.97 9.76 -11.55
CA LEU A 140 -12.78 9.52 -12.76
C LEU A 140 -13.89 8.48 -12.58
N ASP A 141 -14.02 7.85 -11.40
CA ASP A 141 -14.95 6.74 -11.14
C ASP A 141 -16.31 7.18 -10.53
N ILE A 142 -16.71 8.43 -10.78
CA ILE A 142 -18.08 8.90 -10.54
C ILE A 142 -18.65 9.33 -11.90
N SER A 143 -19.44 8.43 -12.50
CA SER A 143 -20.33 8.66 -13.65
C SER A 143 -19.73 8.52 -15.06
N ALA A 144 -19.67 7.28 -15.59
CA ALA A 144 -20.35 6.85 -16.84
C ALA A 144 -19.73 5.56 -17.42
N PRO A 145 -20.49 4.73 -18.16
CA PRO A 145 -19.95 3.55 -18.85
C PRO A 145 -19.06 3.97 -20.05
N PRO A 146 -18.10 3.14 -20.48
CA PRO A 146 -17.16 3.52 -21.51
C PRO A 146 -17.80 3.39 -22.90
N GLU A 147 -18.12 4.51 -23.54
CA GLU A 147 -18.35 4.51 -24.97
C GLU A 147 -17.03 4.54 -25.73
N ARG A 148 -16.82 3.51 -26.54
CA ARG A 148 -15.77 3.40 -27.54
C ARG A 148 -16.00 4.46 -28.63
N GLY A 149 -14.96 5.18 -29.03
CA GLY A 149 -14.93 5.81 -30.37
C GLY A 149 -14.17 7.12 -30.47
N ALA A 150 -12.99 7.05 -31.10
CA ALA A 150 -12.51 7.95 -32.14
C ALA A 150 -12.39 9.48 -31.90
N LEU A 151 -11.12 9.92 -31.98
CA LEU A 151 -10.60 11.06 -32.76
C LEU A 151 -10.88 12.51 -32.32
N ASN A 152 -9.76 13.20 -32.05
CA ASN A 152 -9.41 14.60 -32.36
C ASN A 152 -10.44 15.72 -32.08
N SER A 153 -10.09 16.68 -31.22
CA SER A 153 -10.10 18.10 -31.60
C SER A 153 -9.44 19.02 -30.56
N VAL A 154 -8.68 19.97 -31.08
CA VAL A 154 -8.07 21.11 -30.40
C VAL A 154 -9.12 22.23 -30.31
N HIS A 155 -9.43 22.77 -29.12
CA HIS A 155 -9.43 24.22 -28.90
C HIS A 155 -9.50 24.65 -27.43
N ASN A 156 -8.70 25.68 -27.17
CA ASN A 156 -8.64 26.55 -26.01
C ASN A 156 -9.90 27.42 -25.89
N THR A 157 -10.47 27.60 -24.69
CA THR A 157 -10.92 28.93 -24.23
C THR A 157 -11.08 28.96 -22.71
N ASN A 158 -10.44 29.95 -22.11
CA ASN A 158 -10.62 30.44 -20.74
C ASN A 158 -12.08 30.47 -20.28
N SER A 159 -12.37 29.99 -19.07
CA SER A 159 -13.45 30.57 -18.26
C SER A 159 -13.02 30.68 -16.80
N VAL A 160 -12.97 31.94 -16.36
CA VAL A 160 -12.83 32.36 -14.98
C VAL A 160 -14.22 32.27 -14.37
N HIS A 161 -14.42 31.44 -13.33
CA HIS A 161 -15.40 31.77 -12.29
C HIS A 161 -15.02 31.18 -10.92
N LYS A 162 -15.06 32.08 -9.94
CA LYS A 162 -14.77 31.92 -8.52
C LYS A 162 -15.89 31.15 -7.80
N THR A 163 -15.47 30.44 -6.74
CA THR A 163 -16.17 30.19 -5.47
C THR A 163 -17.55 29.51 -5.50
N ALA A 164 -17.59 28.23 -5.10
CA ALA A 164 -18.51 27.74 -4.06
C ALA A 164 -18.05 26.35 -3.60
N LYS A 165 -18.00 26.17 -2.27
CA LYS A 165 -17.75 24.88 -1.62
C LYS A 165 -18.84 23.90 -2.06
N SER A 166 -18.49 22.89 -2.86
CA SER A 166 -19.41 21.79 -3.18
C SER A 166 -19.49 20.86 -1.97
N VAL A 167 -20.53 21.07 -1.17
CA VAL A 167 -20.99 20.16 -0.13
C VAL A 167 -22.12 19.34 -0.74
N HIS A 168 -21.80 18.22 -1.38
CA HIS A 168 -22.82 17.23 -1.75
C HIS A 168 -22.30 15.80 -1.63
N ASN A 169 -22.66 15.17 -0.51
CA ASN A 169 -23.02 13.77 -0.45
C ASN A 169 -24.34 13.68 0.33
N THR A 170 -25.45 13.52 -0.38
CA THR A 170 -26.82 13.66 0.14
C THR A 170 -27.40 12.33 0.61
N ASN A 171 -26.69 11.60 1.47
CA ASN A 171 -27.23 10.41 2.16
C ASN A 171 -26.66 10.28 3.59
N THR A 172 -26.42 11.40 4.29
CA THR A 172 -26.04 11.37 5.71
C THR A 172 -27.30 11.45 6.57
N THR A 173 -27.62 10.38 7.30
CA THR A 173 -28.78 10.38 8.21
C THR A 173 -28.46 11.23 9.45
N ARG A 174 -29.50 11.69 10.18
CA ARG A 174 -29.31 12.39 11.48
C ARG A 174 -28.45 11.58 12.46
N VAL A 175 -28.58 10.25 12.42
CA VAL A 175 -27.80 9.30 13.25
C VAL A 175 -26.31 9.34 12.89
N ASP A 176 -25.97 9.47 11.61
CA ASP A 176 -24.58 9.57 11.16
C ASP A 176 -23.92 10.89 11.59
N ILE A 177 -24.69 11.98 11.63
CA ILE A 177 -24.22 13.29 12.10
C ILE A 177 -23.91 13.24 13.60
N GLU A 178 -24.82 12.69 14.41
CA GLU A 178 -24.62 12.57 15.86
C GLU A 178 -23.43 11.68 16.20
N ARG A 179 -23.27 10.56 15.49
CA ARG A 179 -22.14 9.64 15.66
C ARG A 179 -20.81 10.30 15.30
N ASN A 180 -20.75 11.05 14.20
CA ASN A 180 -19.55 11.79 13.80
C ASN A 180 -19.17 12.87 14.84
N ASN A 181 -20.15 13.60 15.36
CA ASN A 181 -19.93 14.62 16.40
C ASN A 181 -19.39 14.00 17.70
N GLN A 182 -19.94 12.86 18.13
CA GLN A 182 -19.44 12.16 19.33
C GLN A 182 -18.00 11.67 19.15
N GLN A 183 -17.67 11.11 17.98
CA GLN A 183 -16.29 10.69 17.68
C GLN A 183 -15.32 11.88 17.65
N GLU A 184 -15.72 13.02 17.10
CA GLU A 184 -14.88 14.22 17.07
C GLU A 184 -14.61 14.77 18.48
N LEU A 185 -15.61 14.73 19.37
CA LEU A 185 -15.44 15.08 20.79
C LEU A 185 -14.46 14.14 21.52
N GLN A 186 -14.54 12.83 21.26
CA GLN A 186 -13.60 11.84 21.82
C GLN A 186 -12.16 12.04 21.32
N LEU A 187 -11.98 12.35 20.03
CA LEU A 187 -10.66 12.64 19.48
C LEU A 187 -10.05 13.90 20.13
N ASN A 188 -10.87 14.95 20.27
CA ASN A 188 -10.44 16.20 20.89
C ASN A 188 -10.10 16.04 22.38
N SER A 189 -10.85 15.23 23.14
CA SER A 189 -10.57 15.00 24.56
C SER A 189 -9.26 14.25 24.78
N ILE A 190 -8.96 13.24 23.96
CA ILE A 190 -7.71 12.49 24.02
C ILE A 190 -6.53 13.38 23.61
N ALA A 191 -6.69 14.17 22.54
CA ALA A 191 -5.65 15.07 22.07
C ALA A 191 -5.39 16.25 23.05
N ALA A 192 -6.40 16.67 23.82
CA ALA A 192 -6.28 17.72 24.84
C ALA A 192 -5.25 17.37 25.94
N LEU A 193 -5.06 16.08 26.22
CA LEU A 193 -4.10 15.58 27.22
C LEU A 193 -2.65 15.98 26.91
N ILE A 194 -2.31 16.12 25.62
CA ILE A 194 -0.95 16.44 25.15
C ILE A 194 -0.86 17.81 24.49
N SER A 195 -1.93 18.29 23.84
CA SER A 195 -1.89 19.55 23.07
C SER A 195 -1.67 20.79 23.93
N THR A 196 -1.92 20.71 25.23
CA THR A 196 -1.65 21.78 26.21
C THR A 196 -0.20 21.78 26.72
N GLN A 197 0.53 20.67 26.54
CA GLN A 197 1.90 20.52 27.01
C GLN A 197 2.90 21.00 25.94
N LYS A 198 3.73 21.98 26.29
CA LYS A 198 4.77 22.52 25.39
C LYS A 198 5.80 21.45 25.00
N ARG A 199 6.16 20.57 25.94
CA ARG A 199 7.10 19.44 25.76
C ARG A 199 6.44 18.17 26.26
N THR A 200 6.46 17.13 25.43
CA THR A 200 5.82 15.85 25.71
C THR A 200 6.86 14.74 25.53
N ASP A 201 6.83 13.75 26.41
CA ASP A 201 7.67 12.58 26.27
C ASP A 201 7.37 11.84 24.94
N PRO A 202 8.37 11.53 24.11
CA PRO A 202 8.15 10.86 22.82
C PRO A 202 7.37 9.55 22.93
N LYS A 203 7.53 8.77 24.00
CA LYS A 203 6.77 7.51 24.18
C LYS A 203 5.28 7.78 24.37
N MET A 204 4.94 8.77 25.19
CA MET A 204 3.56 9.19 25.41
C MET A 204 2.93 9.74 24.12
N MET A 205 3.66 10.51 23.31
CA MET A 205 3.18 10.99 22.01
C MET A 205 2.83 9.84 21.06
N ARG A 206 3.71 8.83 20.94
CA ARG A 206 3.43 7.64 20.14
C ARG A 206 2.17 6.91 20.61
N LYS A 207 2.00 6.73 21.92
CA LYS A 207 0.83 6.06 22.51
C LYS A 207 -0.47 6.76 22.10
N ILE A 208 -0.51 8.09 22.22
CA ILE A 208 -1.70 8.86 21.83
C ILE A 208 -1.97 8.79 20.32
N ILE A 209 -0.94 8.85 19.47
CA ILE A 209 -1.12 8.71 18.02
C ILE A 209 -1.78 7.35 17.70
N VAL A 210 -1.33 6.25 18.32
CA VAL A 210 -1.97 4.94 18.15
C VAL A 210 -3.43 4.97 18.62
N THR A 211 -3.71 5.55 19.78
CA THR A 211 -5.08 5.63 20.31
C THR A 211 -6.02 6.42 19.39
N LEU A 212 -5.57 7.56 18.85
CA LEU A 212 -6.35 8.35 17.90
C LEU A 212 -6.60 7.57 16.60
N CYS A 213 -5.56 6.93 16.06
CA CYS A 213 -5.63 6.10 14.85
C CYS A 213 -6.42 4.79 15.04
N HIS A 214 -6.75 4.40 16.29
CA HIS A 214 -7.64 3.28 16.58
C HIS A 214 -9.11 3.68 16.46
N ILE A 215 -9.43 4.94 16.78
CA ILE A 215 -10.80 5.48 16.70
C ILE A 215 -11.19 5.79 15.25
N LYS A 216 -10.26 6.40 14.51
CA LYS A 216 -10.52 6.86 13.14
C LYS A 216 -9.25 6.80 12.29
N GLU A 217 -9.40 6.55 10.99
CA GLU A 217 -8.31 6.77 10.04
C GLU A 217 -8.03 8.27 9.90
N LEU A 218 -6.82 8.69 10.25
CA LEU A 218 -6.44 10.10 10.29
C LEU A 218 -5.30 10.38 9.31
N SER A 219 -5.41 11.51 8.61
CA SER A 219 -4.35 12.09 7.81
C SER A 219 -3.31 12.79 8.70
N ILE A 220 -2.14 13.07 8.13
CA ILE A 220 -1.08 13.81 8.84
C ILE A 220 -1.54 15.22 9.24
N HIS A 221 -2.33 15.87 8.39
CA HIS A 221 -2.90 17.20 8.64
C HIS A 221 -3.92 17.15 9.79
N GLU A 222 -4.81 16.14 9.83
CA GLU A 222 -5.74 15.95 10.95
C GLU A 222 -5.00 15.69 12.27
N LEU A 223 -3.96 14.85 12.26
CA LEU A 223 -3.09 14.63 13.43
C LEU A 223 -2.39 15.91 13.88
N GLY A 224 -1.87 16.71 12.94
CA GLY A 224 -1.26 18.01 13.22
C GLY A 224 -2.23 18.98 13.90
N ARG A 225 -3.46 19.04 13.41
CA ARG A 225 -4.53 19.88 13.98
C ARG A 225 -4.92 19.43 15.39
N LEU A 226 -5.13 18.12 15.60
CA LEU A 226 -5.52 17.56 16.90
C LEU A 226 -4.42 17.76 17.94
N LEU A 227 -3.17 17.44 17.59
CA LEU A 227 -2.04 17.45 18.52
C LEU A 227 -1.36 18.83 18.62
N LYS A 228 -1.75 19.79 17.78
CA LYS A 228 -1.12 21.12 17.63
C LYS A 228 0.39 21.03 17.38
N ARG A 229 0.80 20.13 16.49
CA ARG A 229 2.20 19.90 16.10
C ARG A 229 2.38 20.07 14.59
N SER A 230 3.59 20.39 14.16
CA SER A 230 3.92 20.48 12.73
C SER A 230 3.81 19.12 12.05
N GLU A 231 3.24 19.13 10.85
CA GLU A 231 3.07 17.92 10.03
C GLU A 231 4.40 17.25 9.69
N GLU A 232 5.43 18.04 9.43
CA GLU A 232 6.78 17.54 9.13
C GLU A 232 7.38 16.77 10.30
N THR A 233 7.30 17.33 11.52
CA THR A 233 7.80 16.67 12.72
C THR A 233 7.02 15.38 13.01
N LEU A 234 5.69 15.42 12.87
CA LEU A 234 4.86 14.23 13.01
C LEU A 234 5.22 13.16 11.99
N ARG A 235 5.43 13.53 10.73
CA ARG A 235 5.77 12.60 9.64
C ARG A 235 7.12 11.94 9.88
N THR A 236 8.15 12.73 10.16
CA THR A 236 9.53 12.26 10.20
C THR A 236 9.85 11.52 11.50
N HIS A 237 9.42 12.03 12.66
CA HIS A 237 9.82 11.49 13.96
C HIS A 237 8.83 10.49 14.58
N TYR A 238 7.58 10.48 14.13
CA TYR A 238 6.55 9.63 14.75
C TYR A 238 5.91 8.70 13.72
N VAL A 239 5.16 9.23 12.76
CA VAL A 239 4.33 8.43 11.86
C VAL A 239 5.15 7.51 10.97
N SER A 240 6.25 7.97 10.37
CA SER A 240 7.08 7.12 9.50
C SER A 240 7.77 5.99 10.28
N PRO A 241 8.45 6.24 11.42
CA PRO A 241 8.97 5.18 12.29
C PRO A 241 7.88 4.20 12.75
N MET A 242 6.73 4.70 13.19
CA MET A 242 5.62 3.87 13.66
C MET A 242 5.01 2.99 12.56
N CYS A 243 5.07 3.41 11.29
CA CYS A 243 4.69 2.56 10.17
C CYS A 243 5.69 1.42 9.94
N ILE A 244 7.00 1.70 10.12
CA ILE A 244 8.07 0.70 9.96
C ILE A 244 8.00 -0.31 11.11
N GLU A 245 7.76 0.16 12.33
CA GLU A 245 7.57 -0.67 13.53
C GLU A 245 6.26 -1.47 13.53
N GLY A 246 5.37 -1.25 12.54
CA GLY A 246 4.09 -1.96 12.44
C GLY A 246 3.04 -1.53 13.48
N LEU A 247 3.21 -0.36 14.11
CA LEU A 247 2.21 0.23 15.01
C LEU A 247 1.09 0.93 14.23
N LEU A 248 1.42 1.49 13.08
CA LEU A 248 0.48 2.16 12.18
C LEU A 248 0.50 1.51 10.80
N GLU A 249 -0.66 1.44 10.17
CA GLU A 249 -0.83 1.02 8.78
C GLU A 249 -1.26 2.21 7.91
N ARG A 250 -0.78 2.19 6.67
CA ARG A 250 -1.09 3.20 5.65
C ARG A 250 -2.34 2.80 4.90
N LYS A 251 -3.26 3.73 4.62
CA LYS A 251 -4.41 3.45 3.74
C LYS A 251 -3.96 3.03 2.33
N TYR A 252 -3.12 3.83 1.68
CA TYR A 252 -2.50 3.48 0.41
C TYR A 252 -1.11 2.90 0.64
N HIS A 253 -1.04 1.57 0.74
CA HIS A 253 0.20 0.86 1.09
C HIS A 253 1.27 0.98 -0.01
N ASN A 254 0.85 1.06 -1.27
CA ASN A 254 1.74 1.06 -2.43
C ASN A 254 2.27 2.45 -2.79
N ILE A 255 1.60 3.54 -2.38
CA ILE A 255 2.00 4.91 -2.70
C ILE A 255 2.25 5.67 -1.40
N ILE A 256 3.52 5.76 -1.02
CA ILE A 256 3.97 6.35 0.26
C ILE A 256 3.49 7.79 0.43
N ASN A 257 3.57 8.58 -0.64
CA ASN A 257 3.28 10.01 -0.67
C ASN A 257 1.91 10.31 -1.30
N HIS A 258 0.93 9.42 -1.14
CA HIS A 258 -0.41 9.64 -1.69
C HIS A 258 -1.05 10.91 -1.09
N PRO A 259 -1.69 11.80 -1.89
CA PRO A 259 -2.29 13.04 -1.37
C PRO A 259 -3.34 12.77 -0.27
N ASN A 260 -4.16 11.74 -0.48
CA ASN A 260 -5.19 11.31 0.48
C ASN A 260 -4.69 10.25 1.49
N GLN A 261 -3.38 10.26 1.81
CA GLN A 261 -2.81 9.29 2.74
C GLN A 261 -3.40 9.44 4.14
N LYS A 262 -3.92 8.32 4.67
CA LYS A 262 -4.39 8.20 6.05
C LYS A 262 -3.68 7.06 6.77
N TYR A 263 -3.72 7.12 8.08
CA TYR A 263 -3.08 6.17 8.97
C TYR A 263 -4.11 5.59 9.94
N ARG A 264 -4.01 4.29 10.19
CA ARG A 264 -4.82 3.56 11.17
C ARG A 264 -3.92 2.75 12.09
N ALA A 265 -4.39 2.45 13.29
CA ALA A 265 -3.67 1.53 14.18
C ALA A 265 -3.61 0.13 13.54
N ALA A 266 -2.44 -0.52 13.59
CA ALA A 266 -2.30 -1.86 13.05
C ALA A 266 -3.10 -2.87 13.86
N LYS A 267 -3.76 -3.83 13.19
CA LYS A 267 -4.57 -4.87 13.86
C LYS A 267 -3.75 -5.75 14.82
N LYS A 268 -2.43 -5.79 14.60
CA LYS A 268 -1.46 -6.61 15.34
C LYS A 268 -0.67 -5.81 16.38
N SER A 269 -1.02 -4.55 16.66
CA SER A 269 -0.31 -3.79 17.68
C SER A 269 -0.42 -4.51 19.03
N PRO A 270 0.71 -4.89 19.65
CA PRO A 270 0.66 -5.31 21.04
C PRO A 270 0.07 -4.15 21.83
N ALA A 271 -0.92 -4.44 22.67
CA ALA A 271 -1.37 -3.47 23.66
C ALA A 271 -0.13 -2.99 24.40
N ILE A 272 0.23 -1.71 24.23
CA ILE A 272 1.39 -1.13 24.89
C ILE A 272 1.19 -1.36 26.39
N PRO A 273 2.09 -2.08 27.09
CA PRO A 273 1.94 -2.32 28.51
C PRO A 273 1.75 -1.00 29.24
N ALA A 274 0.72 -0.93 30.06
CA ALA A 274 0.55 0.16 31.00
C ALA A 274 1.47 -0.10 32.18
N GLU A 275 2.69 0.41 32.12
CA GLU A 275 3.54 0.62 33.28
C GLU A 275 4.09 2.05 33.25
#